data_AF-A0A238F740-F1
#
_entry.id   AF-A0A238F740-F1
#
_cell.length_a   1.000
_cell.length_b   1.000
_cell.length_c   1.000
_cell.angle_alpha   90.00
_cell.angle_beta   90.00
_cell.angle_gamma   90.00
#
_symmetry.space_group_name_H-M   'P 1'
#
loop_
_entity.id
_entity.type
_entity.pdbx_description
1 polymer ?
#
loop_
_entity_poly.entity_id
_entity_poly.type
_entity_poly.pdbx_seq_one_letter_code
_entity_poly.pdbx_strand_id
1 'polypeptide(L)'
;MAPYAQADRLGFATKTLHADHHLLIRPEVAPSISVATTFRHPSPAEVAAAPPGHYDAKCDPFEPSRDIYLRYTQPTLTQAEAVLSSVIGQPTIVFPNGLAATCAILLHVIPDVIAITGEDRVQVIGVDDEYPTDKKLLLFHNRTYTVSTEGSLESWLLLRSLRTLSVRITRQVQTATKLAHWLNILTSDPKDGNQADGPIWVIQKVWHVSLQDNVDELIGAGKQMSMGTATFAFLTTKEIYALHLGNELDLFQNATSLGGVESLVKQRLLADENEDPHLVRFSIGLEDFEDLKADVIRGLNKVLEIEKAERASNLTADLA
;
A
#
# COMPACT_ATOMS: atom_id res chain seq x y z
N MET A 1 -1.70 34.53 -0.93
CA MET A 1 -3.00 33.95 -0.52
C MET A 1 -2.83 33.46 0.91
N ALA A 2 -3.76 33.78 1.82
CA ALA A 2 -3.69 33.31 3.20
C ALA A 2 -3.55 31.77 3.20
N PRO A 3 -2.53 31.19 3.87
CA PRO A 3 -2.41 29.74 3.98
C PRO A 3 -3.67 29.25 4.68
N TYR A 4 -4.23 28.14 4.21
CA TYR A 4 -5.41 27.50 4.78
C TYR A 4 -5.31 27.45 6.31
N ALA A 5 -5.91 28.42 7.01
CA ALA A 5 -5.84 28.58 8.47
C ALA A 5 -6.56 27.45 9.25
N GLN A 6 -6.92 26.37 8.55
CA GLN A 6 -7.60 25.18 9.03
C GLN A 6 -7.16 23.94 8.24
N ALA A 7 -5.87 23.80 7.89
CA ALA A 7 -5.34 22.62 7.19
C ALA A 7 -5.73 21.30 7.89
N ASP A 8 -5.87 21.31 9.22
CA ASP A 8 -6.32 20.17 10.02
C ASP A 8 -7.79 19.77 9.79
N ARG A 9 -8.65 20.69 9.35
CA ARG A 9 -10.08 20.44 9.11
C ARG A 9 -10.41 20.00 7.69
N LEU A 10 -9.43 19.97 6.79
CA LEU A 10 -9.64 19.53 5.42
C LEU A 10 -9.86 18.02 5.35
N GLY A 11 -10.77 17.59 4.46
CA GLY A 11 -11.01 16.17 4.21
C GLY A 11 -9.81 15.49 3.56
N PHE A 12 -9.73 14.16 3.69
CA PHE A 12 -8.60 13.35 3.20
C PHE A 12 -8.26 13.62 1.72
N ALA A 13 -9.26 13.62 0.84
CA ALA A 13 -9.07 13.88 -0.60
C ALA A 13 -8.53 15.29 -0.89
N THR A 14 -8.98 16.30 -0.14
CA THR A 14 -8.49 17.68 -0.28
C THR A 14 -7.04 17.79 0.19
N LYS A 15 -6.69 17.14 1.31
CA LYS A 15 -5.31 17.08 1.80
C LYS A 15 -4.36 16.43 0.80
N THR A 16 -4.77 15.31 0.20
CA THR A 16 -3.96 14.64 -0.84
C THR A 16 -3.70 15.53 -2.06
N LEU A 17 -4.50 16.57 -2.30
CA LEU A 17 -4.36 17.49 -3.44
C LEU A 17 -3.62 18.78 -3.12
N HIS A 18 -3.74 19.30 -1.90
CA HIS A 18 -3.41 20.71 -1.64
C HIS A 18 -2.51 20.96 -0.42
N ALA A 19 -2.18 19.93 0.37
CA ALA A 19 -1.41 20.12 1.61
C ALA A 19 -0.02 20.76 1.38
N ASP A 20 0.55 20.58 0.19
CA ASP A 20 1.85 21.08 -0.23
C ASP A 20 1.83 22.44 -0.95
N HIS A 21 0.67 23.05 -1.19
CA HIS A 21 0.55 24.28 -1.98
C HIS A 21 1.40 25.45 -1.47
N HIS A 22 1.67 25.50 -0.17
CA HIS A 22 2.50 26.55 0.44
C HIS A 22 3.99 26.42 0.09
N LEU A 23 4.41 25.25 -0.40
CA LEU A 23 5.79 24.97 -0.85
C LEU A 23 6.00 25.25 -2.34
N LEU A 24 4.94 25.65 -3.07
CA LEU A 24 5.03 25.99 -4.48
C LEU A 24 5.70 27.36 -4.66
N ILE A 25 6.94 27.35 -5.16
CA ILE A 25 7.71 28.58 -5.42
C ILE A 25 7.41 29.13 -6.83
N ARG A 26 6.80 28.33 -7.69
CA ARG A 26 6.65 28.59 -9.13
C ARG A 26 5.18 28.59 -9.55
N PRO A 27 4.82 29.19 -10.70
CA PRO A 27 3.43 29.33 -11.12
C PRO A 27 2.81 28.03 -11.70
N GLU A 28 3.57 26.93 -11.80
CA GLU A 28 3.04 25.70 -12.38
C GLU A 28 2.00 25.04 -11.44
N VAL A 29 0.92 24.52 -12.02
CA VAL A 29 -0.11 23.79 -11.27
C VAL A 29 0.33 22.37 -10.94
N ALA A 30 1.03 21.71 -11.88
CA ALA A 30 1.58 20.38 -11.67
C ALA A 30 2.99 20.50 -11.08
N PRO A 31 3.36 19.65 -10.10
CA PRO A 31 4.73 19.61 -9.59
C PRO A 31 5.74 19.38 -10.71
N SER A 32 6.83 20.16 -10.71
CA SER A 32 7.92 20.00 -11.68
C SER A 32 8.71 18.72 -11.44
N ILE A 33 9.25 18.12 -12.50
CA ILE A 33 10.26 17.06 -12.39
C ILE A 33 11.64 17.72 -12.44
N SER A 34 12.37 17.70 -11.32
CA SER A 34 13.74 18.20 -11.24
C SER A 34 14.73 17.06 -11.14
N VAL A 35 15.51 16.80 -12.19
CA VAL A 35 16.61 15.81 -12.16
C VAL A 35 17.93 16.42 -11.65
N ALA A 36 17.88 17.61 -11.05
CA ALA A 36 19.05 18.27 -10.49
C ALA A 36 19.49 17.59 -9.19
N THR A 37 20.79 17.33 -9.08
CA THR A 37 21.42 16.86 -7.84
C THR A 37 22.02 18.00 -7.03
N THR A 38 22.48 19.05 -7.72
CA THR A 38 23.17 20.21 -7.15
C THR A 38 22.36 21.47 -7.35
N PHE A 39 22.40 22.34 -6.34
CA PHE A 39 21.68 23.62 -6.33
C PHE A 39 22.66 24.77 -6.17
N ARG A 40 22.34 25.92 -6.79
CA ARG A 40 23.19 27.11 -6.70
C ARG A 40 22.98 27.76 -5.34
N HIS A 41 24.07 28.09 -4.66
CA HIS A 41 24.02 28.95 -3.48
C HIS A 41 23.75 30.40 -3.89
N PRO A 42 22.88 31.12 -3.17
CA PRO A 42 22.70 32.55 -3.41
C PRO A 42 23.98 33.31 -3.04
N SER A 43 24.27 34.34 -3.80
CA SER A 43 25.31 35.31 -3.51
C SER A 43 24.96 36.12 -2.25
N PRO A 44 25.96 36.68 -1.54
CA PRO A 44 25.69 37.57 -0.40
C PRO A 44 24.76 38.75 -0.73
N ALA A 45 24.81 39.25 -1.97
CA ALA A 45 23.93 40.33 -2.44
C ALA A 45 22.47 39.87 -2.58
N GLU A 46 22.23 38.67 -3.12
CA GLU A 46 20.89 38.07 -3.19
C GLU A 46 20.33 37.81 -1.79
N VAL A 47 21.16 37.34 -0.86
CA VAL A 47 20.75 37.14 0.54
C VAL A 47 20.34 38.46 1.20
N ALA A 48 21.12 39.52 1.01
CA ALA A 48 20.83 40.84 1.57
C ALA A 48 19.59 41.51 0.96
N ALA A 49 19.28 41.21 -0.31
CA ALA A 49 18.11 41.76 -1.01
C ALA A 49 16.81 40.99 -0.72
N ALA A 50 16.89 39.76 -0.20
CA ALA A 50 15.73 38.93 0.05
C ALA A 50 14.95 39.38 1.30
N PRO A 51 13.62 39.16 1.36
CA PRO A 51 12.84 39.42 2.56
C PRO A 51 13.38 38.68 3.79
N PRO A 52 13.24 39.24 5.01
CA PRO A 52 13.63 38.54 6.23
C PRO A 52 13.00 37.14 6.32
N GLY A 53 13.82 36.13 6.61
CA GLY A 53 13.40 34.72 6.68
C GLY A 53 13.41 33.96 5.34
N HIS A 54 13.67 34.63 4.21
CA HIS A 54 13.75 33.96 2.90
C HIS A 54 14.98 33.05 2.76
N TYR A 55 16.12 33.46 3.32
CA TYR A 55 17.31 32.62 3.47
C TYR A 55 17.62 32.48 4.95
N ASP A 56 17.01 31.50 5.61
CA ASP A 56 17.29 31.22 7.02
C ASP A 56 18.74 30.68 7.17
N ALA A 57 19.43 31.17 8.21
CA ALA A 57 20.73 30.65 8.61
C ALA A 57 20.60 29.25 9.24
N LYS A 58 19.42 28.91 9.80
CA LYS A 58 19.08 27.57 10.23
C LYS A 58 18.59 26.77 9.02
N CYS A 59 19.24 25.63 8.77
CA CYS A 59 18.79 24.68 7.77
C CYS A 59 17.69 23.81 8.40
N ASP A 60 16.43 24.16 8.20
CA ASP A 60 15.31 23.24 8.49
C ASP A 60 15.21 22.23 7.32
N PRO A 61 15.48 20.93 7.56
CA PRO A 61 15.39 19.92 6.51
C PRO A 61 13.95 19.60 6.06
N PHE A 62 12.93 20.04 6.80
CA PHE A 62 11.53 19.74 6.55
C PHE A 62 10.78 20.88 5.85
N GLU A 63 11.21 22.11 6.08
CA GLU A 63 10.78 23.30 5.34
C GLU A 63 12.02 24.11 4.89
N PRO A 64 12.82 23.55 3.96
CA PRO A 64 14.07 24.17 3.56
C PRO A 64 13.80 25.52 2.87
N SER A 65 14.46 26.57 3.37
CA SER A 65 14.47 27.89 2.72
C SER A 65 15.11 27.84 1.32
N ARG A 66 15.98 26.85 1.08
CA ARG A 66 16.59 26.50 -0.21
C ARG A 66 17.09 25.07 -0.18
N ASP A 67 17.12 24.44 -1.35
CA ASP A 67 17.82 23.17 -1.53
C ASP A 67 19.33 23.39 -1.72
N ILE A 68 20.14 22.50 -1.17
CA ILE A 68 21.61 22.54 -1.27
C ILE A 68 22.12 21.37 -2.10
N TYR A 69 21.65 20.16 -1.75
CA TYR A 69 22.03 18.93 -2.41
C TYR A 69 20.87 17.93 -2.27
N LEU A 70 20.56 17.21 -3.36
CA LEU A 70 19.41 16.30 -3.48
C LEU A 70 19.30 15.31 -2.32
N ARG A 71 20.44 14.85 -1.79
CA ARG A 71 20.52 13.93 -0.65
C ARG A 71 19.79 14.44 0.58
N TYR A 72 19.85 15.74 0.83
CA TYR A 72 19.25 16.39 1.98
C TYR A 72 17.77 16.64 1.69
N THR A 73 17.51 17.49 0.71
CA THR A 73 16.17 17.94 0.34
C THR A 73 16.07 18.10 -1.17
N GLN A 74 14.85 18.00 -1.68
CA GLN A 74 14.51 18.43 -3.03
C GLN A 74 13.02 18.81 -3.08
N PRO A 75 12.62 19.78 -3.94
CA PRO A 75 11.29 20.40 -3.86
C PRO A 75 10.11 19.43 -3.93
N THR A 76 10.17 18.43 -4.79
CA THR A 76 9.11 17.44 -5.03
C THR A 76 9.03 16.40 -3.91
N LEU A 77 10.15 16.03 -3.29
CA LEU A 77 10.18 15.13 -2.13
C LEU A 77 9.59 15.83 -0.91
N THR A 78 9.99 17.10 -0.68
CA THR A 78 9.44 17.92 0.41
C THR A 78 7.92 18.08 0.25
N GLN A 79 7.42 18.30 -0.98
CA GLN A 79 5.98 18.31 -1.25
C GLN A 79 5.30 16.96 -0.96
N ALA A 80 5.91 15.84 -1.36
CA ALA A 80 5.38 14.50 -1.07
C ALA A 80 5.33 14.21 0.44
N GLU A 81 6.38 14.56 1.17
CA GLU A 81 6.45 14.41 2.63
C GLU A 81 5.44 15.31 3.36
N ALA A 82 5.20 16.53 2.87
CA ALA A 82 4.18 17.43 3.40
C ALA A 82 2.77 16.86 3.21
N VAL A 83 2.45 16.34 2.02
CA VAL A 83 1.17 15.68 1.73
C VAL A 83 0.98 14.45 2.60
N LEU A 84 2.00 13.58 2.68
CA LEU A 84 1.97 12.39 3.53
C LEU A 84 1.79 12.75 5.00
N SER A 85 2.53 13.74 5.50
CA SER A 85 2.41 14.18 6.89
C SER A 85 1.00 14.69 7.19
N SER A 86 0.36 15.39 6.25
CA SER A 86 -1.00 15.89 6.40
C SER A 86 -2.06 14.78 6.46
N VAL A 87 -1.91 13.72 5.66
CA VAL A 87 -2.89 12.61 5.60
C VAL A 87 -2.66 11.55 6.67
N ILE A 88 -1.41 11.30 7.06
CA ILE A 88 -1.05 10.41 8.17
C ILE A 88 -1.32 11.10 9.52
N GLY A 89 -1.21 12.43 9.56
CA GLY A 89 -1.34 13.21 10.80
C GLY A 89 -0.10 13.11 11.70
N GLN A 90 1.03 12.68 11.14
CA GLN A 90 2.31 12.53 11.85
C GLN A 90 3.46 13.02 10.97
N PRO A 91 4.58 13.48 11.56
CA PRO A 91 5.74 13.90 10.79
C PRO A 91 6.31 12.72 9.96
N THR A 92 6.45 12.91 8.65
CA THR A 92 6.81 11.83 7.71
C THR A 92 8.16 12.08 7.02
N ILE A 93 8.92 11.00 6.80
CA ILE A 93 10.13 10.93 5.97
C ILE A 93 9.92 9.83 4.93
N VAL A 94 10.21 10.11 3.66
CA VAL A 94 10.13 9.13 2.57
C VAL A 94 11.51 8.48 2.34
N PHE A 95 11.50 7.17 2.08
CA PHE A 95 12.67 6.35 1.76
C PHE A 95 12.44 5.64 0.42
N PRO A 96 13.52 5.30 -0.33
CA PRO A 96 13.48 4.70 -1.67
C PRO A 96 12.76 3.36 -1.75
N ASN A 97 12.58 2.68 -0.61
CA ASN A 97 11.79 1.45 -0.51
C ASN A 97 11.40 1.18 0.94
N GLY A 98 10.43 0.27 1.10
CA GLY A 98 9.93 -0.14 2.42
C GLY A 98 10.99 -0.77 3.33
N LEU A 99 11.96 -1.52 2.79
CA LEU A 99 13.01 -2.14 3.62
C LEU A 99 13.97 -1.09 4.21
N ALA A 100 14.32 -0.05 3.45
CA ALA A 100 15.12 1.06 3.94
C ALA A 100 14.38 1.84 5.05
N ALA A 101 13.08 2.11 4.85
CA ALA A 101 12.24 2.73 5.88
C ALA A 101 12.17 1.86 7.15
N THR A 102 11.86 0.57 7.00
CA THR A 102 11.74 -0.37 8.13
C THR A 102 13.07 -0.50 8.87
N CYS A 103 14.19 -0.64 8.16
CA CYS A 103 15.52 -0.71 8.77
C CYS A 103 15.83 0.55 9.58
N ALA A 104 15.55 1.74 9.03
CA ALA A 104 15.78 3.00 9.72
C ALA A 104 14.91 3.13 10.99
N ILE A 105 13.63 2.72 10.91
CA ILE A 105 12.70 2.70 12.05
C ILE A 105 13.20 1.72 13.13
N LEU A 106 13.59 0.50 12.76
CA LEU A 106 14.09 -0.51 13.70
C LEU A 106 15.37 -0.07 14.41
N LEU A 107 16.26 0.63 13.71
CA LEU A 107 17.54 1.08 14.27
C LEU A 107 17.42 2.33 15.14
N HIS A 108 16.54 3.27 14.78
CA HIS A 108 16.53 4.60 15.40
C HIS A 108 15.27 4.96 16.17
N VAL A 109 14.12 4.40 15.77
CA VAL A 109 12.85 4.63 16.48
C VAL A 109 12.62 3.54 17.52
N ILE A 110 13.09 2.31 17.24
CA ILE A 110 13.01 1.13 18.11
C ILE A 110 11.58 0.99 18.65
N PRO A 111 10.58 0.85 17.75
CA PRO A 111 9.19 0.90 18.15
C PRO A 111 8.83 -0.27 19.06
N ASP A 112 8.03 0.00 20.08
CA ASP A 112 7.49 -1.03 20.99
C ASP A 112 6.58 -2.04 20.25
N VAL A 113 5.93 -1.57 19.18
CA VAL A 113 4.96 -2.33 18.39
C VAL A 113 5.20 -2.08 16.90
N ILE A 114 5.46 -3.15 16.14
CA ILE A 114 5.62 -3.10 14.68
C ILE A 114 4.37 -3.65 13.97
N ALA A 115 3.66 -4.58 14.62
CA ALA A 115 2.38 -5.11 14.18
C ALA A 115 1.50 -5.43 15.40
N ILE A 116 0.20 -5.23 15.27
CA ILE A 116 -0.77 -5.59 16.31
C ILE A 116 -1.31 -6.98 15.95
N THR A 117 -0.87 -8.01 16.67
CA THR A 117 -1.52 -9.33 16.68
C THR A 117 -2.36 -9.46 17.94
N GLY A 118 -3.55 -10.05 17.82
CA GLY A 118 -4.41 -10.32 18.98
C GLY A 118 -3.69 -11.26 19.95
N GLU A 119 -3.66 -10.84 21.22
CA GLU A 119 -3.09 -11.55 22.38
C GLU A 119 -1.63 -12.00 22.24
N ASP A 120 -0.67 -11.07 22.30
CA ASP A 120 0.54 -11.22 23.13
C ASP A 120 1.30 -9.90 23.24
N ARG A 121 1.67 -9.54 24.47
CA ARG A 121 2.41 -8.31 24.77
C ARG A 121 3.86 -8.44 24.31
N VAL A 122 4.21 -7.71 23.27
CA VAL A 122 5.61 -7.44 22.93
C VAL A 122 6.17 -6.46 23.97
N GLN A 123 7.26 -6.85 24.63
CA GLN A 123 7.99 -6.00 25.58
C GLN A 123 9.29 -5.55 24.89
N VAL A 124 9.47 -4.23 24.76
CA VAL A 124 10.68 -3.64 24.18
C VAL A 124 11.49 -2.94 25.26
N ILE A 125 12.81 -3.08 25.16
CA ILE A 125 13.79 -2.42 26.01
C ILE A 125 14.00 -1.01 25.44
N GLY A 126 13.58 0.00 26.18
CA GLY A 126 13.79 1.40 25.81
C GLY A 126 15.27 1.75 25.75
N VAL A 127 15.67 2.48 24.72
CA VAL A 127 16.99 3.13 24.67
C VAL A 127 16.84 4.50 25.32
N ASP A 128 17.79 4.86 26.19
CA ASP A 128 17.76 6.05 27.04
C ASP A 128 17.28 7.32 26.32
N ASP A 129 16.42 8.09 27.01
CA ASP A 129 15.81 9.36 26.56
C ASP A 129 16.83 10.45 26.14
N GLU A 130 18.13 10.22 26.34
CA GLU A 130 19.22 11.10 25.91
C GLU A 130 19.54 10.98 24.39
N TYR A 131 19.05 9.96 23.69
CA TYR A 131 19.32 9.73 22.27
C TYR A 131 18.11 10.11 21.40
N PRO A 132 18.30 10.93 20.35
CA PRO A 132 17.76 12.28 20.32
C PRO A 132 16.23 12.39 20.28
N THR A 133 15.72 13.43 20.93
CA THR A 133 14.29 13.75 21.11
C THR A 133 13.50 13.95 19.80
N ASP A 134 14.17 14.28 18.69
CA ASP A 134 13.54 14.41 17.37
C ASP A 134 13.76 13.16 16.52
N LYS A 135 12.82 12.21 16.64
CA LYS A 135 12.79 10.96 15.85
C LYS A 135 12.76 11.22 14.34
N LYS A 136 12.15 12.31 13.87
CA LYS A 136 12.09 12.64 12.45
C LYS A 136 13.47 13.07 11.95
N LEU A 137 14.19 13.86 12.73
CA LEU A 137 15.56 14.28 12.43
C LEU A 137 16.54 13.10 12.42
N LEU A 138 16.36 12.12 13.32
CA LEU A 138 17.11 10.86 13.28
C LEU A 138 16.94 10.11 11.97
N LEU A 139 15.70 9.92 11.53
CA LEU A 139 15.39 9.24 10.28
C LEU A 139 15.93 10.02 9.07
N PHE A 140 15.84 11.35 9.11
CA PHE A 140 16.44 12.22 8.10
C PHE A 140 17.97 12.04 8.00
N HIS A 141 18.67 12.02 9.14
CA HIS A 141 20.11 11.77 9.19
C HIS A 141 20.45 10.36 8.70
N ASN A 142 19.71 9.33 9.13
CA ASN A 142 19.90 7.96 8.64
C ASN A 142 19.79 7.92 7.10
N ARG A 143 18.70 8.46 6.55
CA ARG A 143 18.48 8.56 5.11
C ARG A 143 19.64 9.24 4.38
N THR A 144 20.08 10.38 4.93
CA THR A 144 21.15 11.21 4.38
C THR A 144 22.49 10.49 4.37
N TYR A 145 22.90 9.90 5.49
CA TYR A 145 24.23 9.34 5.65
C TYR A 145 24.36 7.93 5.08
N THR A 146 23.29 7.15 5.07
CA THR A 146 23.24 5.84 4.39
C THR A 146 23.03 5.95 2.88
N VAL A 147 22.80 7.17 2.37
CA VAL A 147 22.50 7.42 0.95
C VAL A 147 21.21 6.73 0.49
N SER A 148 20.28 6.50 1.42
CA SER A 148 18.96 5.94 1.14
C SER A 148 18.00 7.04 0.70
N THR A 149 18.37 7.89 -0.25
CA THR A 149 17.54 9.01 -0.71
C THR A 149 16.66 8.60 -1.88
N GLU A 150 15.37 8.98 -1.83
CA GLU A 150 14.41 8.80 -2.94
C GLU A 150 14.84 9.62 -4.17
N GLY A 151 14.72 9.04 -5.36
CA GLY A 151 15.00 9.75 -6.60
C GLY A 151 13.92 10.78 -6.93
N SER A 152 14.28 11.80 -7.72
CA SER A 152 13.36 12.88 -8.04
C SER A 152 12.17 12.44 -8.90
N LEU A 153 12.39 11.48 -9.80
CA LEU A 153 11.32 10.94 -10.65
C LEU A 153 10.34 10.13 -9.81
N GLU A 154 10.86 9.31 -8.90
CA GLU A 154 10.10 8.47 -7.97
C GLU A 154 9.29 9.33 -7.00
N SER A 155 9.90 10.39 -6.46
CA SER A 155 9.20 11.39 -5.64
C SER A 155 8.04 12.05 -6.39
N TRP A 156 8.25 12.37 -7.67
CA TRP A 156 7.20 12.93 -8.52
C TRP A 156 6.07 11.92 -8.80
N LEU A 157 6.42 10.67 -9.09
CA LEU A 157 5.45 9.59 -9.30
C LEU A 157 4.65 9.30 -8.03
N LEU A 158 5.29 9.31 -6.86
CA LEU A 158 4.65 9.20 -5.56
C LEU A 158 3.64 10.35 -5.37
N LEU A 159 4.07 11.60 -5.51
CA LEU A 159 3.21 12.76 -5.35
C LEU A 159 2.01 12.73 -6.31
N ARG A 160 2.24 12.36 -7.58
CA ARG A 160 1.17 12.15 -8.57
C ARG A 160 0.21 11.04 -8.16
N SER A 161 0.72 9.92 -7.64
CA SER A 161 -0.09 8.79 -7.17
C SER A 161 -0.95 9.14 -5.96
N LEU A 162 -0.42 9.93 -5.02
CA LEU A 162 -1.15 10.39 -3.83
C LEU A 162 -2.40 11.18 -4.19
N ARG A 163 -2.38 11.96 -5.28
CA ARG A 163 -3.52 12.77 -5.74
C ARG A 163 -4.77 11.94 -6.05
N THR A 164 -4.63 10.65 -6.32
CA THR A 164 -5.74 9.73 -6.64
C THR A 164 -5.91 8.62 -5.59
N LEU A 165 -5.20 8.69 -4.47
CA LEU A 165 -5.18 7.62 -3.47
C LEU A 165 -6.59 7.31 -2.93
N SER A 166 -7.36 8.35 -2.61
CA SER A 166 -8.71 8.21 -2.06
C SER A 166 -9.63 7.46 -3.02
N VAL A 167 -9.71 7.89 -4.28
CA VAL A 167 -10.61 7.28 -5.28
C VAL A 167 -10.19 5.85 -5.63
N ARG A 168 -8.88 5.57 -5.68
CA ARG A 168 -8.37 4.23 -5.97
C ARG A 168 -8.68 3.25 -4.84
N ILE A 169 -8.27 3.58 -3.61
CA ILE A 169 -8.43 2.69 -2.46
C ILE A 169 -9.92 2.46 -2.15
N THR A 170 -10.76 3.50 -2.21
CA THR A 170 -12.20 3.32 -2.01
C THR A 170 -12.80 2.35 -3.02
N ARG A 171 -12.47 2.48 -4.31
CA ARG A 171 -12.95 1.58 -5.36
C ARG A 171 -12.45 0.15 -5.16
N GLN A 172 -11.15 -0.02 -4.94
CA GLN A 172 -10.52 -1.32 -4.73
C GLN A 172 -11.14 -2.06 -3.53
N VAL A 173 -11.31 -1.38 -2.39
CA VAL A 173 -11.92 -1.97 -1.19
C VAL A 173 -13.38 -2.34 -1.42
N GLN A 174 -14.16 -1.51 -2.13
CA GLN A 174 -15.55 -1.83 -2.46
C GLN A 174 -15.66 -3.08 -3.33
N THR A 175 -14.83 -3.18 -4.37
CA THR A 175 -14.81 -4.35 -5.26
C THR A 175 -14.31 -5.60 -4.52
N ALA A 176 -13.25 -5.48 -3.72
CA ALA A 176 -12.73 -6.58 -2.91
C ALA A 176 -13.73 -7.10 -1.89
N THR A 177 -14.46 -6.21 -1.22
CA THR A 177 -15.52 -6.59 -0.28
C THR A 177 -16.61 -7.39 -0.99
N LYS A 178 -17.09 -6.92 -2.16
CA LYS A 178 -18.10 -7.65 -2.94
C LYS A 178 -17.61 -9.03 -3.39
N LEU A 179 -16.38 -9.12 -3.90
CA LEU A 179 -15.77 -10.39 -4.32
C LEU A 179 -15.61 -11.36 -3.14
N ALA A 180 -15.11 -10.88 -2.00
CA ALA A 180 -14.94 -11.71 -0.81
C ALA A 180 -16.27 -12.27 -0.30
N HIS A 181 -17.33 -11.46 -0.24
CA HIS A 181 -18.67 -11.94 0.13
C HIS A 181 -19.23 -12.93 -0.87
N TRP A 182 -19.08 -12.69 -2.18
CA TRP A 182 -19.52 -13.63 -3.21
C TRP A 182 -18.77 -14.97 -3.13
N LEU A 183 -17.44 -14.95 -3.01
CA LEU A 183 -16.63 -16.16 -2.83
C LEU A 183 -17.01 -16.90 -1.54
N ASN A 184 -17.37 -16.19 -0.47
CA ASN A 184 -17.81 -16.80 0.78
C ASN A 184 -19.12 -17.58 0.61
N ILE A 185 -20.04 -17.13 -0.26
CA ILE A 185 -21.26 -17.89 -0.61
C ILE A 185 -20.89 -19.24 -1.26
N LEU A 186 -19.82 -19.27 -2.07
CA LEU A 186 -19.32 -20.49 -2.71
C LEU A 186 -18.68 -21.51 -1.75
N THR A 187 -18.59 -21.20 -0.45
CA THR A 187 -18.09 -22.14 0.58
C THR A 187 -19.20 -23.01 1.19
N SER A 188 -20.48 -22.71 0.93
CA SER A 188 -21.63 -23.47 1.46
C SER A 188 -21.73 -24.86 0.84
N ASP A 189 -22.37 -25.83 1.51
CA ASP A 189 -22.61 -27.14 0.89
C ASP A 189 -23.64 -26.95 -0.25
N PRO A 190 -23.44 -27.55 -1.44
CA PRO A 190 -24.46 -27.58 -2.50
C PRO A 190 -25.87 -27.99 -2.03
N LYS A 191 -25.96 -28.74 -0.93
CA LYS A 191 -27.24 -29.16 -0.30
C LYS A 191 -28.00 -28.02 0.39
N ASP A 192 -27.35 -26.89 0.66
CA ASP A 192 -27.96 -25.77 1.37
C ASP A 192 -28.93 -24.95 0.49
N GLY A 193 -29.08 -25.31 -0.79
CA GLY A 193 -30.02 -24.67 -1.72
C GLY A 193 -29.62 -23.26 -2.15
N ASN A 194 -28.40 -22.83 -1.82
CA ASN A 194 -27.85 -21.55 -2.24
C ASN A 194 -27.67 -21.51 -3.77
N GLN A 195 -28.38 -20.59 -4.42
CA GLN A 195 -28.32 -20.37 -5.84
C GLN A 195 -27.10 -19.49 -6.17
N ALA A 196 -25.92 -20.10 -6.19
CA ALA A 196 -24.70 -19.42 -6.61
C ALA A 196 -24.39 -19.69 -8.09
N ASP A 197 -23.81 -18.72 -8.76
CA ASP A 197 -23.45 -18.78 -10.19
C ASP A 197 -22.03 -19.33 -10.45
N GLY A 198 -21.34 -19.77 -9.40
CA GLY A 198 -20.03 -20.42 -9.47
C GLY A 198 -20.00 -21.80 -8.82
N PRO A 199 -18.89 -22.56 -8.96
CA PRO A 199 -18.78 -23.90 -8.40
C PRO A 199 -18.59 -23.89 -6.87
N ILE A 200 -19.63 -24.35 -6.14
CA ILE A 200 -19.84 -24.23 -4.68
C ILE A 200 -18.97 -25.18 -3.82
N TRP A 201 -17.88 -25.74 -4.36
CA TRP A 201 -17.01 -26.66 -3.58
C TRP A 201 -15.52 -26.51 -3.91
N VAL A 202 -15.15 -25.55 -4.75
CA VAL A 202 -13.74 -25.30 -5.07
C VAL A 202 -13.06 -24.54 -3.93
N ILE A 203 -13.83 -23.73 -3.19
CA ILE A 203 -13.35 -22.84 -2.13
C ILE A 203 -13.82 -23.39 -0.78
N GLN A 204 -12.88 -23.54 0.14
CA GLN A 204 -13.14 -24.04 1.49
C GLN A 204 -13.40 -22.90 2.48
N LYS A 205 -12.65 -21.80 2.38
CA LYS A 205 -12.69 -20.70 3.35
C LYS A 205 -12.18 -19.41 2.72
N VAL A 206 -12.80 -18.28 3.06
CA VAL A 206 -12.37 -16.95 2.63
C VAL A 206 -11.99 -16.12 3.86
N TRP A 207 -10.85 -15.41 3.80
CA TRP A 207 -10.44 -14.42 4.79
C TRP A 207 -10.49 -13.03 4.21
N HIS A 208 -11.43 -12.24 4.69
CA HIS A 208 -11.50 -10.81 4.47
C HIS A 208 -12.04 -10.16 5.73
N VAL A 209 -11.61 -8.93 6.03
CA VAL A 209 -12.00 -8.25 7.27
C VAL A 209 -13.52 -8.06 7.39
N SER A 210 -14.24 -7.91 6.28
CA SER A 210 -15.71 -7.77 6.28
C SER A 210 -16.46 -9.08 6.57
N LEU A 211 -15.76 -10.21 6.64
CA LEU A 211 -16.34 -11.53 6.94
C LEU A 211 -16.13 -11.94 8.41
N GLN A 212 -15.48 -11.10 9.22
CA GLN A 212 -15.25 -11.40 10.63
C GLN A 212 -16.50 -11.12 11.48
N ASP A 213 -16.74 -11.94 12.50
CA ASP A 213 -17.91 -11.81 13.38
C ASP A 213 -17.96 -10.46 14.12
N ASN A 214 -16.79 -9.88 14.44
CA ASN A 214 -16.65 -8.60 15.12
C ASN A 214 -16.39 -7.42 14.16
N VAL A 215 -16.87 -7.50 12.91
CA VAL A 215 -16.63 -6.46 11.88
C VAL A 215 -17.03 -5.05 12.33
N ASP A 216 -18.12 -4.89 13.10
CA ASP A 216 -18.60 -3.59 13.61
C ASP A 216 -17.66 -2.97 14.66
N GLU A 217 -16.77 -3.76 15.24
CA GLU A 217 -15.71 -3.30 16.14
C GLU A 217 -14.44 -2.87 15.37
N LEU A 218 -14.22 -3.43 14.18
CA LEU A 218 -13.03 -3.24 13.36
C LEU A 218 -13.18 -2.10 12.35
N ILE A 219 -14.34 -2.01 11.69
CA ILE A 219 -14.61 -1.10 10.57
C ILE A 219 -15.67 -0.08 10.97
N GLY A 220 -15.38 1.21 10.75
CA GLY A 220 -16.34 2.29 10.92
C GLY A 220 -15.73 3.60 11.38
N ALA A 221 -16.57 4.62 11.55
CA ALA A 221 -16.13 5.91 12.07
C ALA A 221 -15.55 5.76 13.48
N GLY A 222 -14.31 6.20 13.67
CA GLY A 222 -13.61 6.09 14.96
C GLY A 222 -13.12 4.69 15.32
N LYS A 223 -13.22 3.71 14.41
CA LYS A 223 -12.67 2.36 14.56
C LYS A 223 -11.25 2.28 13.97
N GLN A 224 -10.60 1.14 14.16
CA GLN A 224 -9.24 0.89 13.65
C GLN A 224 -9.15 1.09 12.13
N MET A 225 -10.18 0.67 11.39
CA MET A 225 -10.26 0.83 9.94
C MET A 225 -11.51 1.63 9.54
N SER A 226 -11.39 2.50 8.54
CA SER A 226 -12.55 3.22 8.00
C SER A 226 -13.35 2.40 6.99
N MET A 227 -12.70 1.43 6.33
CA MET A 227 -13.28 0.51 5.34
C MET A 227 -12.55 -0.85 5.42
N GLY A 228 -13.00 -1.84 4.63
CA GLY A 228 -12.32 -3.13 4.49
C GLY A 228 -10.96 -3.06 3.79
N THR A 229 -10.44 -4.21 3.35
CA THR A 229 -9.15 -4.31 2.66
C THR A 229 -9.33 -4.52 1.16
N ALA A 230 -8.38 -4.05 0.35
CA ALA A 230 -8.33 -4.33 -1.09
C ALA A 230 -7.74 -5.72 -1.41
N THR A 231 -7.16 -6.38 -0.41
CA THR A 231 -6.48 -7.67 -0.51
C THR A 231 -7.18 -8.66 0.42
N PHE A 232 -7.33 -9.90 -0.04
CA PHE A 232 -7.88 -11.00 0.73
C PHE A 232 -7.28 -12.33 0.27
N ALA A 233 -7.56 -13.40 1.01
CA ALA A 233 -7.11 -14.73 0.65
C ALA A 233 -8.24 -15.75 0.79
N PHE A 234 -8.10 -16.90 0.13
CA PHE A 234 -8.97 -18.05 0.36
C PHE A 234 -8.20 -19.36 0.26
N LEU A 235 -8.74 -20.39 0.91
CA LEU A 235 -8.31 -21.77 0.75
C LEU A 235 -9.15 -22.45 -0.31
N THR A 236 -8.50 -23.13 -1.25
CA THR A 236 -9.17 -24.09 -2.12
C THR A 236 -9.32 -25.44 -1.42
N THR A 237 -10.31 -26.25 -1.80
CA THR A 237 -10.50 -27.59 -1.24
C THR A 237 -9.45 -28.62 -1.70
N LYS A 238 -8.66 -28.32 -2.75
CA LYS A 238 -7.57 -29.17 -3.25
C LYS A 238 -6.42 -28.31 -3.78
N GLU A 239 -5.19 -28.73 -3.50
CA GLU A 239 -3.96 -28.07 -3.96
C GLU A 239 -3.94 -27.81 -5.48
N ILE A 240 -4.39 -28.77 -6.29
CA ILE A 240 -4.45 -28.64 -7.75
C ILE A 240 -5.24 -27.39 -8.19
N TYR A 241 -6.28 -27.00 -7.45
CA TYR A 241 -7.04 -25.81 -7.78
C TYR A 241 -6.21 -24.55 -7.53
N ALA A 242 -5.57 -24.44 -6.37
CA ALA A 242 -4.71 -23.30 -6.04
C ALA A 242 -3.50 -23.18 -6.98
N LEU A 243 -2.91 -24.33 -7.36
CA LEU A 243 -1.78 -24.42 -8.27
C LEU A 243 -2.11 -23.86 -9.66
N HIS A 244 -3.26 -24.21 -10.21
CA HIS A 244 -3.63 -23.85 -11.58
C HIS A 244 -4.37 -22.52 -11.69
N LEU A 245 -5.17 -22.14 -10.69
CA LEU A 245 -6.13 -21.04 -10.80
C LEU A 245 -5.50 -19.74 -11.33
N GLY A 246 -4.32 -19.37 -10.85
CA GLY A 246 -3.66 -18.13 -11.27
C GLY A 246 -3.37 -18.04 -12.77
N ASN A 247 -3.22 -19.17 -13.46
CA ASN A 247 -2.94 -19.23 -14.91
C ASN A 247 -4.20 -19.39 -15.76
N GLU A 248 -5.36 -19.65 -15.15
CA GLU A 248 -6.64 -19.87 -15.84
C GLU A 248 -7.56 -18.63 -15.80
N LEU A 249 -7.03 -17.52 -15.26
CA LEU A 249 -7.66 -16.21 -15.19
C LEU A 249 -7.14 -15.33 -16.34
N ASP A 250 -8.02 -14.55 -16.96
CA ASP A 250 -7.68 -13.72 -18.14
C ASP A 250 -7.44 -12.25 -17.71
N LEU A 251 -8.11 -11.82 -16.64
CA LEU A 251 -7.99 -10.46 -16.10
C LEU A 251 -7.01 -10.39 -14.93
N PHE A 252 -7.07 -11.38 -14.02
CA PHE A 252 -6.14 -11.43 -12.90
C PHE A 252 -4.75 -11.87 -13.37
N GLN A 253 -3.72 -11.09 -13.05
CA GLN A 253 -2.35 -11.46 -13.36
C GLN A 253 -1.74 -12.34 -12.26
N ASN A 254 -1.12 -13.46 -12.65
CA ASN A 254 -0.40 -14.34 -11.74
C ASN A 254 0.92 -13.71 -11.25
N ALA A 255 0.86 -12.92 -10.17
CA ALA A 255 2.01 -12.13 -9.70
C ALA A 255 2.03 -11.89 -8.18
N THR A 256 3.25 -11.67 -7.64
CA THR A 256 3.48 -11.57 -6.17
C THR A 256 3.14 -10.20 -5.57
N SER A 257 3.11 -9.12 -6.35
CA SER A 257 2.92 -7.76 -5.82
C SER A 257 1.48 -7.51 -5.33
N LEU A 258 1.19 -6.31 -4.85
CA LEU A 258 -0.15 -5.89 -4.40
C LEU A 258 -0.33 -4.36 -4.52
N GLY A 259 -1.59 -3.91 -4.48
CA GLY A 259 -1.93 -2.48 -4.46
C GLY A 259 -1.84 -1.74 -5.80
N GLY A 260 -1.56 -2.45 -6.89
CA GLY A 260 -1.63 -1.93 -8.26
C GLY A 260 -3.06 -1.61 -8.72
N VAL A 261 -3.20 -1.00 -9.89
CA VAL A 261 -4.52 -0.74 -10.49
C VAL A 261 -5.08 -1.96 -11.24
N GLU A 262 -4.20 -2.91 -11.57
CA GLU A 262 -4.49 -4.21 -12.12
C GLU A 262 -4.69 -5.24 -10.99
N SER A 263 -5.68 -6.10 -11.15
CA SER A 263 -5.96 -7.20 -10.23
C SER A 263 -4.90 -8.31 -10.34
N LEU A 264 -4.42 -8.77 -9.19
CA LEU A 264 -3.40 -9.81 -9.08
C LEU A 264 -3.91 -11.00 -8.28
N VAL A 265 -3.48 -12.19 -8.68
CA VAL A 265 -3.77 -13.46 -8.02
C VAL A 265 -2.48 -14.25 -7.87
N LYS A 266 -2.30 -15.02 -6.79
CA LYS A 266 -1.16 -15.92 -6.66
C LYS A 266 -1.39 -17.00 -5.60
N GLN A 267 -0.93 -18.22 -5.88
CA GLN A 267 -0.74 -19.27 -4.86
C GLN A 267 0.42 -18.91 -3.94
N ARG A 268 0.18 -18.91 -2.62
CA ARG A 268 1.16 -18.43 -1.63
C ARG A 268 2.41 -19.30 -1.53
N LEU A 269 2.27 -20.61 -1.72
CA LEU A 269 3.40 -21.57 -1.77
C LEU A 269 4.51 -21.15 -2.76
N LEU A 270 4.13 -20.54 -3.90
CA LEU A 270 5.09 -20.07 -4.91
C LEU A 270 5.92 -18.84 -4.45
N ALA A 271 5.70 -18.31 -3.26
CA ALA A 271 6.47 -17.22 -2.67
C ALA A 271 7.19 -17.62 -1.39
N ASP A 272 6.68 -18.61 -0.66
CA ASP A 272 7.24 -19.15 0.57
C ASP A 272 6.85 -20.64 0.66
N GLU A 273 7.86 -21.50 0.71
CA GLU A 273 7.71 -22.96 0.71
C GLU A 273 7.01 -23.53 1.96
N ASN A 274 6.88 -22.72 3.02
CA ASN A 274 6.22 -23.11 4.27
C ASN A 274 4.72 -22.74 4.30
N GLU A 275 4.21 -22.07 3.28
CA GLU A 275 2.80 -21.69 3.18
C GLU A 275 1.92 -22.90 2.81
N ASP A 276 0.63 -22.80 3.11
CA ASP A 276 -0.33 -23.84 2.74
C ASP A 276 -0.46 -23.93 1.19
N PRO A 277 -0.27 -25.12 0.58
CA PRO A 277 -0.43 -25.30 -0.87
C PRO A 277 -1.83 -24.94 -1.39
N HIS A 278 -2.85 -24.92 -0.54
CA HIS A 278 -4.22 -24.57 -0.91
C HIS A 278 -4.49 -23.07 -0.89
N LEU A 279 -3.55 -22.25 -0.42
CA LEU A 279 -3.77 -20.83 -0.15
C LEU A 279 -3.54 -19.96 -1.39
N VAL A 280 -4.57 -19.22 -1.77
CA VAL A 280 -4.53 -18.24 -2.86
C VAL A 280 -4.81 -16.85 -2.31
N ARG A 281 -4.02 -15.86 -2.74
CA ARG A 281 -4.19 -14.45 -2.38
C ARG A 281 -4.61 -13.62 -3.59
N PHE A 282 -5.59 -12.75 -3.38
CA PHE A 282 -6.08 -11.78 -4.35
C PHE A 282 -5.70 -10.36 -3.90
N SER A 283 -5.22 -9.53 -4.84
CA SER A 283 -5.09 -8.08 -4.70
C SER A 283 -5.99 -7.45 -5.75
N ILE A 284 -6.99 -6.69 -5.34
CA ILE A 284 -8.00 -6.16 -6.27
C ILE A 284 -7.59 -4.80 -6.82
N GLY A 285 -7.70 -4.68 -8.15
CA GLY A 285 -7.48 -3.48 -8.94
C GLY A 285 -8.73 -2.61 -9.09
N LEU A 286 -8.81 -1.88 -10.20
CA LEU A 286 -9.88 -0.92 -10.49
C LEU A 286 -10.95 -1.45 -11.45
N GLU A 287 -10.84 -2.70 -11.89
CA GLU A 287 -11.75 -3.34 -12.82
C GLU A 287 -13.20 -3.42 -12.27
N ASP A 288 -14.14 -3.68 -13.17
CA ASP A 288 -15.53 -3.86 -12.80
C ASP A 288 -15.78 -5.20 -12.11
N PHE A 289 -16.62 -5.15 -11.07
CA PHE A 289 -16.92 -6.30 -10.23
C PHE A 289 -17.47 -7.49 -11.03
N GLU A 290 -18.37 -7.22 -11.97
CA GLU A 290 -19.00 -8.28 -12.78
C GLU A 290 -17.97 -8.96 -13.71
N ASP A 291 -17.02 -8.21 -14.25
CA ASP A 291 -15.97 -8.75 -15.11
C ASP A 291 -15.00 -9.61 -14.29
N LEU A 292 -14.54 -9.13 -13.13
CA LEU A 292 -13.69 -9.92 -12.24
C LEU A 292 -14.38 -11.18 -11.75
N LYS A 293 -15.67 -11.10 -11.42
CA LYS A 293 -16.47 -12.25 -10.99
C LYS A 293 -16.62 -13.27 -12.12
N ALA A 294 -16.93 -12.83 -13.34
CA ALA A 294 -17.02 -13.70 -14.51
C ALA A 294 -15.67 -14.39 -14.81
N ASP A 295 -14.57 -13.64 -14.69
CA ASP A 295 -13.21 -14.15 -14.83
C ASP A 295 -12.93 -15.28 -13.83
N VAL A 296 -13.27 -15.06 -12.54
CA VAL A 296 -13.12 -16.07 -11.49
C VAL A 296 -14.01 -17.28 -11.74
N ILE A 297 -15.28 -17.11 -12.14
CA ILE A 297 -16.16 -18.25 -12.49
C ILE A 297 -15.52 -19.09 -13.60
N ARG A 298 -14.98 -18.46 -14.65
CA ARG A 298 -14.30 -19.17 -15.74
C ARG A 298 -13.08 -19.93 -15.22
N GLY A 299 -12.21 -19.28 -14.45
CA GLY A 299 -11.02 -19.90 -13.87
C GLY A 299 -11.35 -21.09 -12.94
N LEU A 300 -12.36 -20.95 -12.08
CA LEU A 300 -12.81 -22.03 -11.21
C LEU A 300 -13.38 -23.23 -11.99
N ASN A 301 -14.06 -22.99 -13.12
CA ASN A 301 -14.50 -24.08 -14.00
C ASN A 301 -13.31 -24.76 -14.70
N LYS A 302 -12.31 -24.00 -15.12
CA LYS A 302 -11.10 -24.53 -15.78
C LYS A 302 -10.31 -25.45 -14.87
N VAL A 303 -10.09 -25.09 -13.60
CA VAL A 303 -9.38 -25.98 -12.66
C VAL A 303 -10.13 -27.29 -12.38
N LEU A 304 -11.46 -27.29 -12.48
CA LEU A 304 -12.26 -28.53 -12.41
C LEU A 304 -12.10 -29.40 -13.66
N GLU A 305 -11.95 -28.80 -14.84
CA GLU A 305 -11.64 -29.53 -16.08
C GLU A 305 -10.25 -30.15 -16.02
N ILE A 306 -9.25 -29.40 -15.52
CA ILE A 306 -7.87 -29.88 -15.34
C ILE A 306 -7.85 -31.07 -14.38
N GLU A 307 -8.51 -30.99 -13.23
CA GLU A 307 -8.59 -32.12 -12.30
C GLU A 307 -9.19 -33.37 -12.97
N LYS A 308 -10.26 -33.22 -13.74
CA LYS A 308 -10.89 -34.35 -14.44
C LYS A 308 -9.92 -34.98 -15.46
N ALA A 309 -9.15 -34.16 -16.18
CA ALA A 309 -8.18 -34.62 -17.15
C ALA A 309 -6.99 -35.37 -16.49
N GLU A 310 -6.47 -34.88 -15.36
CA GLU A 310 -5.41 -35.56 -14.62
C GLU A 310 -5.88 -36.90 -14.05
N ARG A 311 -7.09 -36.93 -13.47
CA ARG A 311 -7.69 -38.19 -12.98
C ARG A 311 -7.83 -39.22 -14.09
N ALA A 312 -8.30 -38.81 -15.27
CA ALA A 312 -8.45 -39.70 -16.43
C ALA A 312 -7.09 -40.23 -16.91
N SER A 313 -6.06 -39.38 -16.92
CA SER A 313 -4.70 -39.76 -17.33
C SER A 313 -4.06 -40.76 -16.36
N ASN A 314 -4.21 -40.55 -15.06
CA ASN A 314 -3.70 -41.47 -14.04
C ASN A 314 -4.38 -42.85 -14.10
N LEU A 315 -5.70 -42.88 -14.33
CA LEU A 315 -6.44 -44.13 -14.55
C LEU A 315 -5.95 -44.91 -15.78
N THR A 316 -5.54 -44.23 -16.85
CA THR A 316 -4.96 -44.91 -18.03
C THR A 316 -3.53 -45.40 -17.81
N ALA A 317 -2.75 -44.71 -16.97
CA ALA A 317 -1.39 -45.13 -16.63
C ALA A 317 -1.36 -46.36 -15.72
N ASP A 318 -2.33 -46.50 -14.79
CA ASP A 318 -2.44 -47.67 -13.91
C ASP A 318 -2.95 -48.94 -14.62
N LEU A 319 -3.52 -48.80 -15.82
CA LEU A 319 -4.03 -49.92 -16.64
C LEU A 319 -3.05 -50.39 -17.73
N ALA A 320 -1.91 -49.69 -17.91
CA ALA A 320 -0.88 -49.97 -18.90
C ALA A 320 0.33 -50.68 -18.28
#